data_AF-A0A8J2PRT8-F1
#
_entry.id   AF-A0A8J2PRT8-F1
#
_cell.length_a   1.000
_cell.length_b   1.000
_cell.length_c   1.000
_cell.angle_alpha   90.00
_cell.angle_beta   90.00
_cell.angle_gamma   90.00
#
_symmetry.space_group_name_H-M   'P 1'
#
loop_
_entity.id
_entity.type
_entity.pdbx_description
1 polymer ?
#
loop_
_entity_poly.entity_id
_entity_poly.type
_entity_poly.pdbx_seq_one_letter_code
_entity_poly.pdbx_strand_id
1 'polypeptide(L)'
;MNQRNPSALRTLITTTENSISSIKSLGVATRDWDPMIVRLVTRKLDATTNLRFHQSLPDKNLPSQKILFDFLNKEVMNLATTVESTHQQPKLNPETKNPDRVYTKPRTALQLTCDLCKSDHPNYRCPKILDA
;
A
#
# COMPACT_ATOMS: atom_id res chain seq x y z
N MET A 1 -6.11 7.45 7.18
CA MET A 1 -5.03 6.44 7.19
C MET A 1 -4.70 6.08 5.75
N ASN A 2 -3.69 6.71 5.15
CA ASN A 2 -3.26 6.36 3.80
C ASN A 2 -2.29 5.20 3.91
N GLN A 3 -2.74 4.01 3.55
CA GLN A 3 -1.88 2.83 3.47
C GLN A 3 -0.92 2.99 2.28
N ARG A 4 0.33 2.61 2.50
CA ARG A 4 1.41 2.63 1.50
C ARG A 4 1.17 1.54 0.46
N ASN A 5 0.30 1.81 -0.50
CA ASN A 5 -0.08 0.89 -1.56
C ASN A 5 0.44 1.42 -2.92
N PRO A 6 1.25 0.63 -3.66
CA PRO A 6 1.78 1.05 -4.96
C PRO A 6 0.69 1.39 -5.99
N SER A 7 -0.44 0.67 -6.00
CA SER A 7 -1.54 0.96 -6.93
C SER A 7 -2.23 2.27 -6.61
N ALA A 8 -2.51 2.53 -5.33
CA ALA A 8 -3.10 3.79 -4.88
C ALA A 8 -2.19 4.99 -5.19
N LEU A 9 -0.88 4.83 -5.00
CA LEU A 9 0.11 5.86 -5.32
C LEU A 9 0.17 6.12 -6.82
N ARG A 10 0.12 5.07 -7.66
CA ARG A 10 0.06 5.20 -9.11
C ARG A 10 -1.21 5.91 -9.57
N THR A 11 -2.37 5.53 -9.03
CA THR A 11 -3.64 6.21 -9.31
C THR A 11 -3.56 7.70 -8.95
N LEU A 12 -2.98 8.04 -7.79
CA LEU A 12 -2.82 9.44 -7.39
C LEU A 12 -2.00 10.25 -8.42
N ILE A 13 -0.88 9.70 -8.90
CA ILE A 13 -0.04 10.34 -9.91
C ILE A 13 -0.85 10.54 -11.20
N THR A 14 -1.40 9.46 -11.76
CA THR A 14 -2.12 9.49 -13.04
C THR A 14 -3.35 10.39 -12.99
N THR A 15 -4.15 10.34 -11.94
CA THR A 15 -5.32 11.22 -11.80
C THR A 15 -4.90 12.70 -11.73
N THR A 16 -3.78 13.00 -11.05
CA THR A 16 -3.28 14.38 -10.96
C THR A 16 -2.77 14.87 -12.32
N GLU A 17 -1.97 14.07 -13.03
CA GLU A 17 -1.49 14.39 -14.38
C GLU A 17 -2.62 14.57 -15.39
N ASN A 18 -3.63 13.69 -15.36
CA ASN A 18 -4.81 13.79 -16.20
C ASN A 18 -5.59 15.07 -15.89
N SER A 19 -5.79 15.40 -14.61
CA SER A 19 -6.50 16.62 -14.21
C SER A 19 -5.80 17.87 -14.72
N ILE A 20 -4.46 17.94 -14.59
CA ILE A 20 -3.66 19.06 -15.10
C ILE A 20 -3.77 19.13 -16.63
N SER A 21 -3.71 18.00 -17.33
CA SER A 21 -3.83 17.93 -18.78
C SER A 21 -5.21 18.36 -19.27
N SER A 22 -6.28 17.94 -18.59
CA SER A 22 -7.65 18.37 -18.88
C SER A 22 -7.79 19.88 -18.70
N ILE A 23 -7.28 20.44 -17.60
CA ILE A 23 -7.32 21.89 -17.39
C ILE A 23 -6.53 22.65 -18.46
N LYS A 24 -5.36 22.13 -18.83
CA LYS A 24 -4.54 22.70 -19.91
C LYS A 24 -5.29 22.69 -21.26
N SER A 25 -6.06 21.64 -21.56
CA SER A 25 -6.88 21.57 -22.78
C SER A 25 -8.00 22.61 -22.83
N LEU A 26 -8.41 23.17 -21.68
CA LEU A 26 -9.36 24.27 -21.60
C LEU A 26 -8.73 25.65 -21.83
N GLY A 27 -7.43 25.71 -22.17
CA GLY A 27 -6.71 26.96 -22.43
C GLY A 27 -6.21 27.67 -21.18
N VAL A 28 -6.31 27.05 -19.99
CA VAL A 28 -5.82 27.64 -18.74
C VAL A 28 -4.31 27.47 -18.64
N ALA A 29 -3.60 28.56 -18.33
CA ALA A 29 -2.16 28.53 -18.11
C ALA A 29 -1.82 27.84 -16.77
N THR A 30 -1.11 26.71 -16.83
CA THR A 30 -0.72 25.90 -15.66
C THR A 30 0.75 26.03 -15.28
N ARG A 31 1.52 26.92 -15.94
CA ARG A 31 2.98 27.01 -15.80
C ARG A 31 3.44 27.24 -14.36
N ASP A 32 2.67 28.01 -13.60
CA ASP A 32 3.07 28.49 -12.27
C ASP A 32 2.36 27.71 -11.14
N TRP A 33 1.75 26.56 -11.46
CA TRP A 33 0.95 25.78 -10.51
C TRP A 33 1.74 24.79 -9.66
N ASP A 34 3.00 24.55 -10.01
CA ASP A 34 3.93 23.66 -9.32
C ASP A 34 3.85 23.73 -7.78
N PRO A 35 3.98 24.90 -7.11
CA PRO A 35 3.86 24.99 -5.65
C PRO A 35 2.55 24.43 -5.11
N MET A 36 1.44 24.78 -5.77
CA MET A 36 0.10 24.37 -5.37
C MET A 36 -0.07 22.85 -5.53
N ILE A 37 0.35 22.33 -6.68
CA ILE A 37 0.24 20.91 -7.01
C ILE A 37 1.08 20.08 -6.05
N VAL A 38 2.33 20.50 -5.79
CA VAL A 38 3.20 19.84 -4.81
C VAL A 38 2.53 19.80 -3.44
N ARG A 39 1.98 20.93 -2.96
CA ARG A 39 1.31 20.97 -1.66
C ARG A 39 0.07 20.07 -1.61
N LEU A 40 -0.73 20.05 -2.66
CA LEU A 40 -1.94 19.23 -2.73
C LEU A 40 -1.62 17.73 -2.74
N VAL A 41 -0.64 17.33 -3.53
CA VAL A 41 -0.23 15.91 -3.63
C VAL A 41 0.45 15.46 -2.34
N THR A 42 1.39 16.24 -1.79
CA THR A 42 2.08 15.89 -0.53
C THR A 42 1.13 15.73 0.65
N ARG A 43 0.04 16.51 0.72
CA ARG A 43 -1.03 16.30 1.73
C ARG A 43 -1.78 14.97 1.59
N LYS A 44 -1.78 14.37 0.41
CA LYS A 44 -2.40 13.07 0.14
C LYS A 44 -1.42 11.91 0.35
N LEU A 45 -0.12 12.16 0.50
CA LEU A 45 0.86 11.12 0.80
C LEU A 45 0.74 10.66 2.26
N ASP A 46 1.14 9.41 2.52
CA ASP A 46 1.34 8.94 3.89
C ASP A 46 2.57 9.62 4.53
N ALA A 47 2.62 9.64 5.86
CA ALA A 47 3.66 10.34 6.62
C ALA A 47 5.07 9.86 6.26
N THR A 48 5.25 8.57 6.01
CA THR A 48 6.57 7.99 5.70
C THR A 48 7.03 8.41 4.30
N THR A 49 6.17 8.30 3.29
CA THR A 49 6.50 8.73 1.92
C THR A 49 6.73 10.24 1.85
N ASN A 50 5.94 11.02 2.59
CA ASN A 50 6.09 12.47 2.68
C ASN A 50 7.44 12.86 3.31
N LEU A 51 7.82 12.23 4.43
CA LEU A 51 9.13 12.45 5.05
C LEU A 51 10.29 12.12 4.10
N ARG A 52 10.22 10.96 3.42
CA ARG A 52 11.25 10.56 2.44
C ARG A 52 11.35 11.53 1.28
N PHE A 53 10.23 12.03 0.78
CA PHE A 53 10.23 13.04 -0.27
C PHE A 53 11.00 14.28 0.18
N HIS A 54 10.69 14.82 1.36
CA HIS A 54 11.40 15.99 1.89
C HIS A 54 12.89 15.73 2.14
N GLN A 55 13.27 14.52 2.55
CA GLN A 55 14.67 14.12 2.70
C GLN A 55 15.41 13.96 1.37
N SER A 56 14.69 13.63 0.30
CA SER A 56 15.27 13.45 -1.05
C SER A 56 15.61 14.77 -1.75
N LEU A 57 15.10 15.90 -1.25
CA LEU A 57 15.34 17.20 -1.84
C LEU A 57 16.73 17.72 -1.44
N PRO A 58 17.60 18.08 -2.42
CA PRO A 58 18.95 18.55 -2.14
C PRO A 58 18.97 19.94 -1.46
N ASP A 59 17.96 20.77 -1.75
CA ASP A 59 17.82 22.13 -1.22
C ASP A 59 16.41 22.36 -0.66
N LYS A 60 16.25 23.39 0.19
CA LYS A 60 14.94 23.87 0.69
C LYS A 60 14.15 24.69 -0.36
N ASN A 61 14.59 24.70 -1.61
CA ASN A 61 13.89 25.37 -2.69
C ASN A 61 12.58 24.66 -3.00
N LEU A 62 11.62 25.41 -3.53
CA LEU A 62 10.32 24.87 -3.92
C LEU A 62 10.52 23.83 -5.04
N PRO A 63 10.20 22.55 -4.81
CA PRO A 63 10.40 21.54 -5.83
C PRO A 63 9.38 21.74 -6.96
N SER A 64 9.79 21.45 -8.19
CA SER A 64 8.87 21.42 -9.32
C SER A 64 7.94 20.22 -9.24
N GLN A 65 6.80 20.31 -9.90
CA GLN A 65 5.87 19.20 -10.04
C GLN A 65 6.57 17.96 -10.62
N LYS A 66 7.48 18.16 -11.57
CA LYS A 66 8.25 17.08 -12.20
C LYS A 66 9.09 16.31 -11.19
N ILE A 67 9.83 17.01 -10.31
CA ILE A 67 10.67 16.37 -9.28
C ILE A 67 9.82 15.50 -8.37
N LEU A 68 8.63 16.00 -7.97
CA LEU A 68 7.70 15.24 -7.17
C LEU A 68 7.23 13.96 -7.89
N PHE A 69 6.75 14.04 -9.13
CA PHE A 69 6.27 12.86 -9.84
C PHE A 69 7.37 11.85 -10.15
N ASP A 70 8.59 12.31 -10.47
CA ASP A 70 9.74 11.43 -10.65
C ASP A 70 10.06 10.66 -9.35
N PHE A 71 10.01 11.34 -8.20
CA PHE A 71 10.17 10.71 -6.89
C PHE A 71 9.06 9.68 -6.61
N LEU A 72 7.79 10.05 -6.81
CA LEU A 72 6.68 9.16 -6.52
C LEU A 72 6.68 7.91 -7.42
N ASN A 73 7.07 8.06 -8.69
CA ASN A 73 7.22 6.92 -9.59
C ASN A 73 8.32 5.95 -9.13
N LYS A 74 9.45 6.46 -8.61
CA LYS A 74 10.49 5.63 -7.99
C LYS A 74 9.98 4.91 -6.76
N GLU A 75 9.20 5.59 -5.91
CA GLU A 75 8.59 4.97 -4.74
C GLU A 75 7.59 3.86 -5.10
N VAL A 76 6.79 4.03 -6.16
CA VAL A 76 5.92 2.95 -6.69
C VAL A 76 6.74 1.73 -7.07
N MET A 77 7.85 1.90 -7.80
CA MET A 77 8.74 0.80 -8.20
C MET A 77 9.37 0.11 -6.99
N ASN A 78 9.90 0.89 -6.04
CA ASN A 78 10.49 0.36 -4.80
C ASN A 78 9.50 -0.47 -3.98
N LEU A 79 8.23 -0.06 -3.97
CA LEU A 79 7.18 -0.79 -3.28
C LEU A 79 6.80 -2.08 -4.01
N ALA A 80 6.75 -2.06 -5.35
CA ALA A 80 6.47 -3.25 -6.15
C ALA A 80 7.55 -4.34 -5.96
N THR A 81 8.84 -3.97 -6.01
CA THR A 81 9.95 -4.92 -5.85
C THR A 81 10.02 -5.53 -4.44
N THR A 82 9.62 -4.76 -3.42
CA THR A 82 9.55 -5.27 -2.03
C THR A 82 8.48 -6.35 -1.90
N VAL A 83 7.32 -6.19 -2.55
CA VAL A 83 6.23 -7.17 -2.52
C VAL A 83 6.60 -8.47 -3.23
N GLU A 84 7.30 -8.40 -4.37
CA GLU A 84 7.77 -9.58 -5.10
C GLU A 84 8.81 -10.40 -4.31
N SER A 85 9.69 -9.70 -3.58
CA SER A 85 10.74 -10.34 -2.77
C SER A 85 10.18 -11.16 -1.60
N THR A 86 9.01 -10.79 -1.07
CA THR A 86 8.31 -11.56 -0.02
C THR A 86 7.57 -12.80 -0.54
N HIS A 87 7.37 -12.94 -1.85
CA HIS A 87 6.69 -14.11 -2.44
C HIS A 87 7.64 -15.23 -2.92
N GLN A 88 8.96 -15.02 -2.84
CA GLN A 88 9.93 -16.08 -3.05
C GLN A 88 10.25 -16.79 -1.72
N GLN A 89 9.28 -17.53 -1.18
CA GLN A 89 9.65 -18.62 -0.28
C GLN A 89 10.38 -19.69 -1.10
N PRO A 90 11.61 -20.10 -0.72
CA PRO A 90 12.21 -21.29 -1.30
C PRO A 90 11.30 -22.47 -0.93
N LYS A 91 10.77 -23.16 -1.94
CA LYS A 91 10.23 -24.51 -1.74
C LYS A 91 11.42 -25.41 -1.38
N LEU A 92 11.74 -25.50 -0.09
CA LEU A 92 12.61 -26.55 0.42
C LEU A 92 11.83 -27.87 0.30
N ASN A 93 12.21 -28.68 -0.68
CA ASN A 93 11.85 -30.08 -0.78
C ASN A 93 12.33 -30.80 0.50
N PRO A 94 11.47 -31.47 1.28
CA PRO A 94 11.92 -32.42 2.28
C PRO A 94 11.98 -33.80 1.63
N GLU A 95 13.18 -34.19 1.17
CA GLU A 95 13.42 -35.59 0.84
C GLU A 95 13.67 -36.37 2.16
N THR A 96 12.80 -37.34 2.35
CA THR A 96 12.61 -38.22 3.51
C THR A 96 13.85 -39.04 3.88
N LYS A 97 14.12 -39.17 5.19
CA LYS A 97 14.34 -40.45 5.92
C LYS A 97 14.82 -40.22 7.36
N ASN A 98 13.89 -40.26 8.33
CA ASN A 98 14.01 -41.13 9.52
C ASN A 98 12.75 -41.00 10.41
N PRO A 99 12.21 -42.11 10.95
CA PRO A 99 11.09 -42.06 11.87
C PRO A 99 11.62 -42.11 13.30
N ASP A 100 11.65 -40.98 13.99
CA ASP A 100 11.63 -41.01 15.46
C ASP A 100 10.61 -40.01 15.98
N ARG A 101 9.56 -40.60 16.57
CA ARG A 101 8.35 -39.92 17.04
C ARG A 101 8.67 -39.15 18.32
N VAL A 102 8.97 -37.86 18.19
CA VAL A 102 8.88 -36.92 19.32
C VAL A 102 7.50 -36.29 19.31
N TYR A 103 6.67 -36.71 20.26
CA TYR A 103 5.32 -36.23 20.51
C TYR A 103 5.37 -34.74 20.90
N THR A 104 5.20 -33.84 19.94
CA THR A 104 4.89 -32.43 20.22
C THR A 104 3.38 -32.25 20.32
N LYS A 105 2.95 -31.78 21.50
CA LYS A 105 1.57 -31.54 21.89
C LYS A 105 0.81 -30.75 20.80
N PRO A 106 -0.44 -31.08 20.46
CA PRO A 106 -1.24 -30.25 19.57
C PRO A 106 -1.46 -28.88 20.23
N ARG A 107 -1.15 -27.82 19.48
CA ARG A 107 -1.61 -26.46 19.82
C ARG A 107 -3.13 -26.51 19.91
N THR A 108 -3.66 -26.06 21.04
CA THR A 108 -5.08 -25.84 21.29
C THR A 108 -5.68 -25.16 20.08
N ALA A 109 -6.56 -25.85 19.35
CA ALA A 109 -7.46 -25.20 18.42
C ALA A 109 -8.27 -24.22 19.29
N LEU A 110 -8.06 -22.91 19.12
CA LEU A 110 -9.06 -21.96 19.59
C LEU A 110 -10.34 -22.35 18.88
N GLN A 111 -11.28 -22.98 19.60
CA GLN A 111 -12.64 -23.17 19.15
C GLN A 111 -13.19 -21.77 18.90
N LEU A 112 -13.17 -21.34 17.64
CA LEU A 112 -13.65 -20.06 17.22
C LEU A 112 -15.18 -20.15 17.20
N THR A 113 -15.75 -20.11 18.40
CA THR A 113 -17.19 -20.10 18.61
C THR A 113 -17.69 -18.68 18.41
N CYS A 114 -18.83 -18.54 17.75
CA CYS A 114 -19.44 -17.25 17.54
C CYS A 114 -20.10 -16.74 18.84
N ASP A 115 -19.80 -15.52 19.26
CA ASP A 115 -20.38 -14.93 20.48
C ASP A 115 -21.90 -14.71 20.37
N LEU A 116 -22.43 -14.64 19.14
CA LEU A 116 -23.83 -14.33 18.87
C LEU A 116 -24.75 -15.56 18.82
N CYS A 117 -24.22 -16.71 18.41
CA CYS A 117 -25.01 -17.94 18.24
C CYS A 117 -24.37 -19.19 18.86
N LYS A 118 -23.18 -19.05 19.47
CA LYS A 118 -22.40 -20.12 20.12
C LYS A 118 -22.11 -21.33 19.21
N SER A 119 -22.13 -21.12 17.89
CA SER A 119 -21.85 -22.14 16.88
C SER A 119 -20.39 -22.04 16.39
N ASP A 120 -19.85 -23.11 15.81
CA ASP A 120 -18.46 -23.19 15.34
C ASP A 120 -18.22 -22.42 14.02
N HIS A 121 -18.19 -21.08 14.11
CA HIS A 121 -17.73 -20.21 13.04
C HIS A 121 -17.25 -18.85 13.57
N PRO A 122 -16.42 -18.12 12.80
CA PRO A 122 -16.07 -16.74 13.12
C PRO A 122 -17.29 -15.81 13.16
N ASN A 123 -17.24 -14.77 14.00
CA ASN A 123 -18.33 -13.78 14.13
C ASN A 123 -18.72 -13.12 12.79
N TYR A 124 -17.78 -12.85 11.88
CA TYR A 124 -18.05 -12.24 10.58
C TYR A 124 -18.76 -13.15 9.55
N ARG A 125 -18.90 -14.45 9.86
CA ARG A 125 -19.64 -15.42 9.05
C ARG A 125 -20.97 -15.83 9.71
N CYS A 126 -21.43 -15.08 10.70
CA CYS A 126 -22.68 -15.41 11.37
C CYS A 126 -23.88 -15.15 10.45
N PRO A 127 -24.72 -16.16 10.17
CA PRO A 127 -25.90 -15.99 9.31
C PRO A 127 -26.89 -14.97 9.89
N LYS A 128 -27.01 -14.87 11.23
CA LYS A 128 -27.85 -13.84 11.88
C LYS A 128 -27.42 -12.39 11.60
N ILE A 129 -26.16 -12.15 11.22
CA ILE A 129 -25.69 -10.81 10.83
C ILE A 129 -25.93 -10.56 9.34
N LEU A 130 -25.94 -11.62 8.51
CA LEU A 130 -26.12 -11.52 7.06
C LEU A 130 -27.60 -11.40 6.66
N ASP A 131 -28.52 -11.85 7.51
CA ASP A 131 -29.97 -11.77 7.30
C ASP A 131 -30.61 -10.55 8.00
N ALA A 132 -29.84 -9.50 8.32
CA ALA A 132 -30.31 -8.26 8.96
C ALA A 132 -30.30 -7.06 8.01
#